data_AF-A0A3M8SS15-F1
#
_entry.id   AF-A0A3M8SS15-F1
#
_cell.length_a   1.000
_cell.length_b   1.000
_cell.length_c   1.000
_cell.angle_alpha   90.00
_cell.angle_beta   90.00
_cell.angle_gamma   90.00
#
_symmetry.space_group_name_H-M   'P 1'
#
loop_
_entity.id
_entity.type
_entity.pdbx_description
1 polymer ?
#
loop_
_entity_poly.entity_id
_entity_poly.type
_entity_poly.pdbx_seq_one_letter_code
_entity_poly.pdbx_strand_id
1 'polypeptide(L)'
;MKTALNSVLGLGLLLLMATGSAVAGDYGDRVERRMERHGERIAHRLEHRGDRIEARSDRRAAVLAAHGHHRAAARVERRGERAQRRLDRRADRVARHWERRGERFDRRFDRRVDRRH
;
A
#
# COMPACT_ATOMS: atom_id res chain seq x y z
N MET A 1 -62.02 20.99 -12.29
CA MET A 1 -60.69 21.53 -12.68
C MET A 1 -59.67 21.30 -11.56
N LYS A 2 -59.20 20.05 -11.37
CA LYS A 2 -58.24 19.68 -10.29
C LYS A 2 -57.22 18.63 -10.77
N THR A 3 -56.60 18.85 -11.93
CA THR A 3 -55.58 17.93 -12.45
C THR A 3 -54.29 18.62 -12.92
N ALA A 4 -54.14 19.94 -12.71
CA ALA A 4 -52.99 20.69 -13.21
C ALA A 4 -51.88 20.93 -12.16
N LEU A 5 -52.03 20.52 -10.89
CA LEU A 5 -51.06 20.84 -9.84
C LEU A 5 -50.06 19.70 -9.52
N ASN A 6 -50.28 18.49 -10.04
CA ASN A 6 -49.47 17.32 -9.68
C ASN A 6 -48.27 17.07 -10.62
N SER A 7 -48.13 17.86 -11.69
CA SER A 7 -47.12 17.61 -12.73
C SER A 7 -45.78 18.33 -12.51
N VAL A 8 -45.73 19.34 -11.62
CA VAL A 8 -44.49 20.10 -11.35
C VAL A 8 -43.64 19.46 -10.24
N LEU A 9 -44.24 18.63 -9.38
CA LEU A 9 -43.54 17.88 -8.33
C LEU A 9 -42.74 16.67 -8.87
N GLY A 10 -42.98 16.26 -10.12
CA GLY A 10 -42.25 15.16 -10.76
C GLY A 10 -40.86 15.54 -11.28
N LEU A 11 -40.59 16.82 -11.53
CA LEU A 11 -39.33 17.29 -12.11
C LEU A 11 -38.27 17.71 -11.08
N GLY A 12 -38.67 18.05 -9.85
CA GLY A 12 -37.74 18.42 -8.78
C GLY A 12 -37.01 17.22 -8.15
N LEU A 13 -37.62 16.03 -8.15
CA LEU A 13 -37.03 14.82 -7.56
C LEU A 13 -36.09 14.08 -8.51
N LEU A 14 -36.17 14.37 -9.82
CA LEU A 14 -35.30 13.79 -10.85
C LEU A 14 -33.95 14.52 -10.99
N LEU A 15 -33.84 15.76 -10.51
CA LEU A 15 -32.60 16.54 -10.56
C LEU A 15 -31.68 16.33 -9.33
N LEU A 16 -32.18 15.68 -8.27
CA LEU A 16 -31.39 15.36 -7.06
C LEU A 16 -30.85 13.92 -7.05
N MET A 17 -30.98 13.18 -8.16
CA MET A 17 -30.43 11.83 -8.33
C MET A 17 -29.13 11.81 -9.14
N ALA A 18 -28.71 12.94 -9.72
CA ALA A 18 -27.49 13.02 -10.55
C ALA A 18 -26.21 13.36 -9.76
N THR A 19 -26.30 13.71 -8.48
CA THR A 19 -25.12 14.10 -7.65
C THR A 19 -24.46 12.94 -6.91
N GLY A 20 -25.04 11.73 -6.95
CA GLY A 20 -24.50 10.56 -6.25
C GLY A 20 -23.24 9.94 -6.88
N SER A 21 -22.96 10.23 -8.14
CA SER A 21 -21.86 9.60 -8.92
C SER A 21 -20.50 10.26 -8.67
N ALA A 22 -20.47 11.58 -8.45
CA ALA A 22 -19.22 12.32 -8.25
C ALA A 22 -18.56 12.05 -6.88
N VAL A 23 -19.35 11.89 -5.82
CA VAL A 23 -18.84 11.66 -4.45
C VAL A 23 -18.30 10.24 -4.25
N ALA A 24 -18.79 9.26 -5.03
CA ALA A 24 -18.33 7.88 -4.96
C ALA A 24 -16.97 7.66 -5.63
N GLY A 25 -16.69 8.34 -6.76
CA GLY A 25 -15.37 8.36 -7.40
C GLY A 25 -14.30 8.99 -6.50
N ASP A 26 -14.57 10.17 -5.97
CA ASP A 26 -13.62 10.90 -5.12
C ASP A 26 -13.29 10.15 -3.80
N TYR A 27 -14.27 9.43 -3.23
CA TYR A 27 -14.00 8.56 -2.08
C TYR A 27 -13.16 7.34 -2.43
N GLY A 28 -13.39 6.74 -3.60
CA GLY A 28 -12.62 5.61 -4.13
C GLY A 28 -11.14 5.94 -4.22
N ASP A 29 -10.83 6.99 -4.96
CA ASP A 29 -9.47 7.46 -5.22
C ASP A 29 -8.74 7.88 -3.93
N ARG A 30 -9.47 8.46 -2.96
CA ARG A 30 -8.87 8.88 -1.69
C ARG A 30 -8.43 7.70 -0.83
N VAL A 31 -9.21 6.60 -0.84
CA VAL A 31 -8.88 5.39 -0.09
C VAL A 31 -7.71 4.66 -0.76
N GLU A 32 -7.71 4.56 -2.08
CA GLU A 32 -6.62 3.98 -2.87
C GLU A 32 -5.29 4.71 -2.61
N ARG A 33 -5.26 6.04 -2.79
CA ARG A 33 -4.08 6.88 -2.49
C ARG A 33 -3.59 6.73 -1.05
N ARG A 34 -4.49 6.52 -0.09
CA ARG A 34 -4.10 6.30 1.31
C ARG A 34 -3.46 4.93 1.51
N MET A 35 -3.94 3.92 0.80
CA MET A 35 -3.38 2.56 0.85
C MET A 35 -2.01 2.49 0.16
N GLU A 36 -1.84 3.09 -1.02
CA GLU A 36 -0.54 3.20 -1.70
C GLU A 36 0.51 3.86 -0.82
N ARG A 37 0.22 5.07 -0.32
CA ARG A 37 1.14 5.79 0.58
C ARG A 37 1.50 4.99 1.83
N HIS A 38 0.58 4.17 2.32
CA HIS A 38 0.86 3.31 3.46
C HIS A 38 1.80 2.15 3.08
N GLY A 39 1.59 1.53 1.92
CA GLY A 39 2.47 0.53 1.34
C GLY A 39 3.90 1.06 1.16
N GLU A 40 4.03 2.22 0.50
CA GLU A 40 5.31 2.90 0.27
C GLU A 40 6.05 3.21 1.58
N ARG A 41 5.34 3.75 2.59
CA ARG A 41 5.94 4.04 3.90
C ARG A 41 6.50 2.79 4.58
N ILE A 42 5.86 1.63 4.41
CA ILE A 42 6.38 0.38 4.97
C ILE A 42 7.58 -0.10 4.15
N ALA A 43 7.51 -0.04 2.82
CA ALA A 43 8.61 -0.43 1.94
C ALA A 43 9.88 0.37 2.26
N HIS A 44 9.77 1.69 2.30
CA HIS A 44 10.86 2.59 2.65
C HIS A 44 11.45 2.31 4.05
N ARG A 45 10.60 1.97 5.04
CA ARG A 45 11.07 1.58 6.38
C ARG A 45 11.84 0.27 6.38
N LEU A 46 11.48 -0.68 5.51
CA LEU A 46 12.16 -1.96 5.41
C LEU A 46 13.51 -1.82 4.69
N GLU A 47 13.55 -1.02 3.64
CA GLU A 47 14.78 -0.65 2.91
C GLU A 47 15.79 0.03 3.83
N HIS A 48 15.39 1.12 4.51
CA HIS A 48 16.26 1.82 5.45
C HIS A 48 16.77 0.92 6.59
N ARG A 49 15.99 -0.10 6.95
CA ARG A 49 16.42 -1.08 7.94
C ARG A 49 17.44 -2.05 7.37
N GLY A 50 17.31 -2.43 6.10
CA GLY A 50 18.29 -3.21 5.35
C GLY A 50 19.62 -2.51 5.31
N ASP A 51 19.66 -1.27 4.83
CA ASP A 51 20.88 -0.47 4.68
C ASP A 51 21.63 -0.34 6.01
N ARG A 52 20.89 -0.11 7.10
CA ARG A 52 21.50 -0.02 8.45
C ARG A 52 22.11 -1.33 8.92
N ILE A 53 21.53 -2.47 8.53
CA ILE A 53 22.06 -3.79 8.89
C ILE A 53 23.29 -4.12 8.05
N GLU A 54 23.25 -3.82 6.75
CA GLU A 54 24.37 -3.98 5.83
C GLU A 54 25.56 -3.14 6.29
N ALA A 55 25.39 -1.82 6.41
CA ALA A 55 26.46 -0.92 6.84
C ALA A 55 27.07 -1.31 8.20
N ARG A 56 26.25 -1.83 9.14
CA ARG A 56 26.76 -2.31 10.43
C ARG A 56 27.53 -3.62 10.30
N SER A 57 27.05 -4.54 9.46
CA SER A 57 27.71 -5.82 9.20
C SER A 57 29.05 -5.58 8.52
N ASP A 58 29.09 -4.74 7.49
CA ASP A 58 30.29 -4.44 6.71
C ASP A 58 31.34 -3.74 7.55
N ARG A 59 30.96 -2.70 8.30
CA ARG A 59 31.90 -2.02 9.20
C ARG A 59 32.51 -3.00 10.21
N ARG A 60 31.70 -3.90 10.77
CA ARG A 60 32.18 -4.87 11.74
C ARG A 60 33.07 -5.94 11.09
N ALA A 61 32.74 -6.39 9.88
CA ALA A 61 33.56 -7.33 9.13
C ALA A 61 34.91 -6.70 8.75
N ALA A 62 34.91 -5.45 8.27
CA ALA A 62 36.11 -4.70 7.94
C ALA A 62 37.05 -4.53 9.15
N VAL A 63 36.51 -4.16 10.32
CA VAL A 63 37.30 -4.06 11.56
C VAL A 63 37.93 -5.41 11.92
N LEU A 64 37.15 -6.50 11.86
CA LEU A 64 37.67 -7.84 12.15
C LEU A 64 38.76 -8.27 11.16
N ALA A 65 38.56 -7.98 9.87
CA ALA A 65 39.54 -8.30 8.84
C ALA A 65 40.84 -7.51 9.03
N ALA A 66 40.76 -6.22 9.38
CA ALA A 66 41.92 -5.37 9.67
C ALA A 66 42.74 -5.88 10.88
N HIS A 67 42.09 -6.53 11.85
CA HIS A 67 42.75 -7.19 12.97
C HIS A 67 43.17 -8.64 12.68
N GLY A 68 43.12 -9.10 11.42
CA GLY A 68 43.51 -10.45 11.00
C GLY A 68 42.48 -11.55 11.32
N HIS A 69 41.30 -11.20 11.84
CA HIS A 69 40.23 -12.14 12.18
C HIS A 69 39.33 -12.46 10.98
N HIS A 70 39.92 -12.91 9.86
CA HIS A 70 39.20 -13.16 8.60
C HIS A 70 38.02 -14.14 8.74
N ARG A 71 38.17 -15.22 9.53
CA ARG A 71 37.08 -16.18 9.77
C ARG A 71 35.89 -15.56 10.51
N ALA A 72 36.17 -14.65 11.46
CA ALA A 72 35.14 -13.94 12.20
C ALA A 72 34.46 -12.90 11.32
N ALA A 73 35.23 -12.17 10.48
CA ALA A 73 34.70 -11.25 9.49
C ALA A 73 33.71 -11.94 8.54
N ALA A 74 34.11 -13.07 7.94
CA ALA A 74 33.23 -13.84 7.06
C ALA A 74 31.98 -14.37 7.78
N ARG A 75 32.07 -14.66 9.09
CA ARG A 75 30.88 -15.05 9.89
C ARG A 75 29.92 -13.87 10.08
N VAL A 76 30.44 -12.66 10.22
CA VAL A 76 29.63 -11.43 10.33
C VAL A 76 28.94 -11.14 9.01
N GLU A 77 29.63 -11.20 7.88
CA GLU A 77 29.04 -11.02 6.53
C GLU A 77 27.90 -12.01 6.29
N ARG A 78 28.13 -13.31 6.50
CA ARG A 78 27.09 -14.34 6.36
C ARG A 78 25.88 -14.07 7.26
N ARG A 79 26.10 -13.49 8.44
CA ARG A 79 25.00 -13.11 9.35
C ARG A 79 24.24 -11.89 8.81
N GLY A 80 24.95 -10.91 8.25
CA GLY A 80 24.40 -9.75 7.54
C GLY A 80 23.49 -10.19 6.40
N GLU A 81 23.99 -11.03 5.49
CA GLU A 81 23.20 -11.55 4.37
C GLU A 81 21.96 -12.34 4.85
N ARG A 82 22.09 -13.14 5.92
CA ARG A 82 20.94 -13.87 6.49
C ARG A 82 19.87 -12.90 7.02
N ALA A 83 20.29 -11.77 7.57
CA ALA A 83 19.37 -10.72 8.01
C ALA A 83 18.72 -10.02 6.81
N GLN A 84 19.48 -9.72 5.74
CA GLN A 84 18.96 -9.15 4.50
C GLN A 84 17.90 -10.06 3.88
N ARG A 85 18.22 -11.34 3.67
CA ARG A 85 17.26 -12.35 3.19
C ARG A 85 16.01 -12.51 4.05
N ARG A 86 16.05 -12.12 5.34
CA ARG A 86 14.85 -12.11 6.20
C ARG A 86 14.02 -10.84 5.98
N LEU A 87 14.66 -9.71 5.72
CA LEU A 87 14.00 -8.47 5.35
C LEU A 87 13.35 -8.57 3.98
N ASP A 88 14.03 -9.13 2.98
CA ASP A 88 13.47 -9.31 1.62
C ASP A 88 12.18 -10.13 1.67
N ARG A 89 12.22 -11.31 2.32
CA ARG A 89 11.02 -12.14 2.53
C ARG A 89 9.91 -11.40 3.28
N ARG A 90 10.27 -10.46 4.16
CA ARG A 90 9.28 -9.63 4.86
C ARG A 90 8.70 -8.57 3.93
N ALA A 91 9.52 -7.93 3.10
CA ALA A 91 9.09 -7.00 2.07
C ALA A 91 8.12 -7.69 1.10
N ASP A 92 8.44 -8.90 0.62
CA ASP A 92 7.56 -9.67 -0.26
C ASP A 92 6.20 -9.99 0.38
N ARG A 93 6.20 -10.33 1.68
CA ARG A 93 4.95 -10.59 2.42
C ARG A 93 4.10 -9.33 2.53
N VAL A 94 4.74 -8.19 2.77
CA VAL A 94 4.05 -6.89 2.83
C VAL A 94 3.52 -6.50 1.46
N ALA A 95 4.32 -6.64 0.39
CA ALA A 95 3.90 -6.38 -0.98
C ALA A 95 2.65 -7.20 -1.35
N ARG A 96 2.71 -8.53 -1.17
CA ARG A 96 1.56 -9.42 -1.39
C ARG A 96 0.35 -9.09 -0.52
N HIS A 97 0.57 -8.62 0.71
CA HIS A 97 -0.54 -8.19 1.57
C HIS A 97 -1.26 -6.98 1.00
N TRP A 98 -0.51 -5.99 0.50
CA TRP A 98 -1.07 -4.77 -0.09
C TRP A 98 -1.72 -5.02 -1.44
N GLU A 99 -1.11 -5.84 -2.30
CA GLU A 99 -1.69 -6.28 -3.57
C GLU A 99 -3.08 -6.92 -3.35
N ARG A 100 -3.17 -7.92 -2.46
CA ARG A 100 -4.44 -8.56 -2.11
C ARG A 100 -5.45 -7.59 -1.53
N ARG A 101 -4.99 -6.55 -0.85
CA ARG A 101 -5.87 -5.53 -0.27
C ARG A 101 -6.40 -4.60 -1.36
N GLY A 102 -5.57 -4.23 -2.34
CA GLY A 102 -5.95 -3.52 -3.56
C GLY A 102 -7.01 -4.28 -4.32
N GLU A 103 -6.75 -5.54 -4.70
CA GLU A 103 -7.73 -6.34 -5.44
C GLU A 103 -9.09 -6.50 -4.72
N ARG A 104 -9.10 -6.53 -3.38
CA ARG A 104 -10.33 -6.59 -2.58
C ARG A 104 -11.09 -5.27 -2.60
N PHE A 105 -10.36 -4.17 -2.66
CA PHE A 105 -10.93 -2.84 -2.81
C PHE A 105 -11.52 -2.68 -4.21
N ASP A 106 -10.77 -3.00 -5.26
CA ASP A 106 -11.19 -2.91 -6.66
C ASP A 106 -12.48 -3.71 -6.88
N ARG A 107 -12.49 -4.99 -6.51
CA ARG A 107 -13.70 -5.84 -6.59
C ARG A 107 -14.90 -5.30 -5.82
N ARG A 108 -14.69 -4.58 -4.71
CA ARG A 108 -15.79 -3.95 -3.96
C ARG A 108 -16.27 -2.68 -4.64
N PHE A 109 -15.36 -1.95 -5.26
CA PHE A 109 -15.65 -0.71 -5.97
C PHE A 109 -16.38 -1.00 -7.28
N ASP A 110 -15.89 -1.94 -8.09
CA ASP A 110 -16.52 -2.40 -9.35
C ASP A 110 -17.97 -2.81 -9.10
N ARG A 111 -18.21 -3.66 -8.09
CA ARG A 111 -19.58 -4.09 -7.71
C ARG A 111 -20.49 -2.95 -7.27
N ARG A 112 -19.94 -1.83 -6.78
CA ARG A 112 -20.73 -0.64 -6.39
C ARG A 112 -21.02 0.24 -7.60
N VAL A 113 -20.08 0.31 -8.55
CA VAL A 113 -20.23 1.04 -9.81
C VAL A 113 -21.23 0.33 -10.72
N ASP A 114 -21.11 -0.98 -10.90
CA ASP A 114 -22.03 -1.81 -11.71
C ASP A 114 -23.47 -1.81 -11.20
N ARG A 115 -23.70 -1.55 -9.91
CA ARG A 115 -25.07 -1.43 -9.35
C ARG A 115 -25.71 -0.06 -9.55
N ARG A 116 -24.96 0.91 -10.05
CA ARG A 116 -25.39 2.30 -10.25
C ARG A 116 -25.57 2.66 -11.73
N HIS A 117 -25.17 1.78 -12.64
CA HIS A 117 -25.51 1.81 -14.06
C HIS A 117 -26.60 0.78 -14.37
#